data_AF-A0A962I5M6-F1
#
_entry.id   AF-A0A962I5M6-F1
#
_cell.length_a   1.000
_cell.length_b   1.000
_cell.length_c   1.000
_cell.angle_alpha   90.00
_cell.angle_beta   90.00
_cell.angle_gamma   90.00
#
_symmetry.space_group_name_H-M   'P 1'
#
loop_
_entity.id
_entity.type
_entity.pdbx_description
1 polymer ?
#
loop_
_entity_poly.entity_id
_entity_poly.type
_entity_poly.pdbx_seq_one_letter_code
_entity_poly.pdbx_strand_id
1 'polypeptide(L)' 'CANDPVGVAGGLEHLQREYGIAVDLVAGPATDNAVGQRFVERQGVPAHNARVNGPALGAFVLGKVRAHLGPRA' A
#
# COMPACT_ATOMS: atom_id res chain seq x y z
N CYS A 1 12.82 5.42 -16.06
CA CYS A 1 11.68 5.28 -15.13
C CYS A 1 11.12 3.87 -15.27
N ALA A 2 10.99 3.10 -14.18
CA ALA A 2 10.24 1.85 -14.21
C ALA A 2 8.75 2.17 -14.34
N ASN A 3 8.00 1.31 -15.04
CA ASN A 3 6.54 1.37 -15.01
C ASN A 3 6.04 1.04 -13.60
N ASP A 4 4.90 1.61 -13.23
CA ASP A 4 4.30 1.47 -11.89
C ASP A 4 4.28 0.02 -11.35
N PRO A 5 3.90 -1.02 -12.13
CA PRO A 5 3.98 -2.41 -11.67
C PRO A 5 5.37 -2.88 -11.25
N VAL A 6 6.40 -2.55 -12.04
CA VAL A 6 7.79 -2.93 -11.72
C VAL A 6 8.28 -2.16 -10.50
N GLY A 7 7.92 -0.87 -10.39
CA GLY A 7 8.21 -0.06 -9.22
C GLY A 7 7.60 -0.62 -7.94
N VAL A 8 6.36 -1.10 -7.98
CA VAL A 8 5.70 -1.75 -6.85
C VAL A 8 6.39 -3.06 -6.49
N ALA A 9 6.55 -3.99 -7.44
CA ALA A 9 7.13 -5.30 -7.15
C ALA A 9 8.56 -5.18 -6.59
N GLY A 10 9.40 -4.37 -7.24
CA GLY A 10 10.76 -4.13 -6.78
C GLY A 10 10.83 -3.36 -5.46
N GLY A 11 9.94 -2.39 -5.25
CA GLY A 11 9.89 -1.60 -4.01
C GLY A 11 9.51 -2.45 -2.79
N LEU A 12 8.49 -3.31 -2.92
CA LEU A 12 8.07 -4.23 -1.86
C LEU A 12 9.20 -5.19 -1.47
N GLU A 13 9.83 -5.80 -2.48
CA GLU A 13 10.97 -6.70 -2.24
C GLU A 13 12.16 -5.97 -1.62
N HIS A 14 12.51 -4.79 -2.13
CA HIS A 14 13.66 -4.03 -1.65
C HIS A 14 13.47 -3.56 -0.20
N LEU A 15 12.31 -2.99 0.15
CA LEU A 15 12.02 -2.55 1.52
C LEU A 15 12.09 -3.69 2.53
N GLN A 16 11.57 -4.86 2.15
CA GLN A 16 11.62 -6.04 2.99
C GLN A 16 13.04 -6.61 3.12
N ARG A 17 13.77 -6.78 2.01
CA ARG A 17 15.09 -7.44 2.02
C ARG A 17 16.19 -6.56 2.61
N GLU A 18 16.20 -5.26 2.30
CA GLU A 18 17.29 -4.37 2.69
C GLU A 18 17.06 -3.80 4.10
N TYR A 19 15.81 -3.50 4.46
CA TYR A 19 15.50 -2.75 5.68
C TYR A 19 14.60 -3.53 6.65
N GLY A 20 14.10 -4.71 6.29
CA GLY A 20 13.12 -5.44 7.10
C GLY A 20 11.79 -4.70 7.25
N ILE A 21 11.49 -3.75 6.36
CA ILE A 21 10.27 -2.94 6.41
C ILE A 21 9.16 -3.68 5.68
N ALA A 22 8.18 -4.16 6.44
CA ALA A 22 6.94 -4.72 5.90
C ALA A 22 6.04 -3.58 5.41
N VAL A 23 5.69 -3.60 4.13
CA VAL A 23 4.77 -2.62 3.54
C VAL A 23 3.34 -3.06 3.78
N ASP A 24 2.55 -2.16 4.36
CA ASP A 24 1.17 -2.44 4.75
C ASP A 24 0.14 -2.18 3.65
N LEU A 25 0.43 -1.28 2.71
CA LEU A 25 -0.42 -0.92 1.58
C LEU A 25 0.40 -0.21 0.50
N VAL A 26 -0.08 -0.20 -0.74
CA VAL A 26 0.44 0.67 -1.80
C VAL A 26 -0.62 1.70 -2.18
N ALA A 27 -0.17 2.94 -2.34
CA ALA A 27 -0.98 4.07 -2.76
C ALA A 27 -0.30 4.82 -3.92
N GLY A 28 -1.05 5.71 -4.58
CA GLY A 28 -0.53 6.55 -5.67
C GLY A 28 -0.83 6.02 -7.08
N PRO A 29 -0.11 6.50 -8.12
CA PRO A 29 -0.42 6.22 -9.53
C PRO A 29 -0.64 4.73 -9.85
N ALA A 30 0.15 3.84 -9.26
CA ALA A 30 0.00 2.39 -9.39
C ALA A 30 -1.38 1.82 -8.99
N THR A 31 -2.21 2.60 -8.31
CA THR A 31 -3.53 2.21 -7.79
C THR A 31 -4.68 3.07 -8.33
N ASP A 32 -4.42 3.92 -9.32
CA ASP A 32 -5.42 4.86 -9.86
C ASP A 32 -6.47 4.23 -10.80
N ASN A 33 -6.29 2.96 -11.14
CA ASN A 33 -7.21 2.21 -11.98
C ASN A 33 -7.29 0.73 -11.55
N ALA A 34 -8.32 0.03 -12.05
CA ALA A 34 -8.59 -1.35 -11.65
C ALA A 34 -7.49 -2.35 -12.09
N VAL A 35 -6.73 -2.06 -13.16
CA VAL A 35 -5.62 -2.93 -13.58
C VAL A 35 -4.45 -2.80 -12.60
N GLY A 36 -4.08 -1.57 -12.24
CA GLY A 36 -3.05 -1.28 -11.25
C GLY A 36 -3.39 -1.84 -9.87
N GLN A 37 -4.61 -1.62 -9.38
CA GLN A 37 -5.08 -2.18 -8.11
C GLN A 37 -4.94 -3.69 -8.07
N ARG A 38 -5.43 -4.40 -9.11
CA ARG A 38 -5.28 -5.86 -9.18
C ARG A 38 -3.83 -6.32 -9.23
N PHE A 39 -2.93 -5.56 -9.86
CA PHE A 39 -1.51 -5.90 -9.87
C PHE A 39 -0.92 -5.81 -8.46
N VAL A 40 -1.17 -4.70 -7.77
CA VAL A 40 -0.73 -4.48 -6.38
C VAL A 40 -1.27 -5.57 -5.45
N GLU A 41 -2.55 -5.88 -5.54
CA GLU A 41 -3.20 -6.91 -4.71
C GLU A 41 -2.60 -8.31 -4.94
N ARG A 42 -2.15 -8.62 -6.16
CA ARG A 42 -1.41 -9.86 -6.46
C ARG A 42 -0.03 -9.91 -5.81
N GLN A 43 0.54 -8.77 -5.42
CA GLN A 43 1.77 -8.73 -4.61
C GLN A 43 1.49 -8.98 -3.12
N GLY A 44 0.23 -9.20 -2.72
CA GLY A 44 -0.15 -9.55 -1.35
C GLY A 44 -0.40 -8.35 -0.44
N VAL A 45 -0.45 -7.13 -0.97
CA VAL A 45 -0.73 -5.91 -0.20
C VAL A 45 -1.96 -5.16 -0.74
N PRO A 46 -2.75 -4.50 0.11
CA PRO A 46 -3.89 -3.69 -0.31
C PRO A 46 -3.51 -2.52 -1.23
N ALA A 47 -4.42 -2.17 -2.14
CA ALA A 47 -4.27 -1.07 -3.10
C ALA A 47 -5.31 0.03 -2.83
N HIS A 48 -4.88 1.20 -2.35
CA HIS A 48 -5.79 2.32 -2.08
C HIS A 48 -5.25 3.64 -2.62
N ASN A 49 -5.98 4.22 -3.58
CA ASN A 49 -5.62 5.52 -4.15
C ASN A 49 -6.42 6.65 -3.49
N ALA A 50 -5.71 7.69 -3.02
CA ALA A 50 -6.33 8.84 -2.37
C ALA A 50 -7.30 9.63 -3.28
N ARG A 51 -7.02 9.69 -4.60
CA ARG A 51 -7.83 10.43 -5.58
C ARG A 51 -9.07 9.66 -6.04
N VAL A 52 -8.97 8.33 -6.12
CA VAL A 52 -10.08 7.47 -6.55
C VAL A 52 -10.99 7.08 -5.38
N ASN A 53 -10.40 6.76 -4.23
CA ASN A 53 -11.12 6.33 -3.04
C ASN A 53 -10.36 6.71 -1.76
N GLY A 54 -10.28 8.01 -1.49
CA GLY A 54 -9.70 8.57 -0.27
C GLY A 54 -10.26 7.98 1.04
N PRO A 55 -11.59 7.77 1.18
CA PRO A 55 -12.16 7.15 2.37
C PRO A 55 -11.60 5.76 2.67
N ALA A 56 -11.41 4.90 1.67
CA ALA A 56 -10.83 3.58 1.87
C ALA A 56 -9.38 3.65 2.37
N LEU A 57 -8.55 4.51 1.78
CA LEU A 57 -7.19 4.76 2.24
C LEU A 57 -7.16 5.23 3.69
N GLY A 58 -8.00 6.23 4.01
CA GLY A 58 -8.08 6.81 5.36
C GLY A 58 -8.51 5.79 6.41
N ALA A 59 -9.53 4.98 6.10
CA ALA A 59 -10.00 3.92 7.00
C ALA A 59 -8.92 2.88 7.28
N PHE A 60 -8.18 2.45 6.25
CA PHE A 60 -7.08 1.49 6.40
C PHE A 60 -5.98 2.04 7.31
N VAL A 61 -5.47 3.25 7.01
CA VAL A 61 -4.39 3.87 7.77
C VAL A 61 -4.80 4.11 9.22
N LEU A 62 -6.02 4.61 9.45
CA LEU A 62 -6.54 4.80 10.81
C LEU A 62 -6.61 3.49 11.59
N GLY A 63 -7.01 2.38 10.94
CA GLY A 63 -7.00 1.05 11.55
C GLY A 63 -5.60 0.63 12.00
N LYS A 64 -4.58 0.83 11.16
CA LYS A 64 -3.19 0.50 11.48
C LYS A 64 -2.63 1.35 12.61
N VAL A 65 -2.90 2.65 12.58
CA VAL A 65 -2.49 3.58 13.65
C VAL A 65 -3.15 3.21 14.97
N ARG A 66 -4.46 2.94 14.98
CA ARG A 66 -5.18 2.50 16.20
C ARG A 66 -4.60 1.22 16.79
N ALA A 67 -4.31 0.22 15.94
CA ALA A 67 -3.70 -1.02 16.39
C ALA A 67 -2.31 -0.79 17.03
N HIS A 68 -1.52 0.13 16.47
CA HIS A 68 -0.18 0.44 16.98
C HIS A 68 -0.19 1.25 18.28
N LEU A 69 -1.18 2.15 18.45
CA LEU A 69 -1.29 2.98 19.64
C LEU A 69 -1.83 2.23 20.88
N GLY A 70 -2.29 0.98 20.72
CA GLY A 70 -2.96 0.20 21.76
C GLY A 70 -4.33 0.79 22.18
N PRO A 71 -5.08 0.12 23.06
CA PRO A 71 -6.20 0.75 23.75
C PRO A 71 -5.62 1.89 24.59
N ARG A 72 -5.78 3.14 24.15
CA ARG A 72 -5.45 4.27 25.00
C ARG A 72 -6.45 4.31 26.17
N ALA A 73 -5.88 4.37 27.38
CA ALA A 73 -6.51 4.80 28.62
C ALA A 73 -7.22 6.15 28.48
#